data_AF-A0AAN6ZZS5-F1
#
_entry.id   AF-A0AAN6ZZS5-F1
#
_cell.length_a   1.000
_cell.length_b   1.000
_cell.length_c   1.000
_cell.angle_alpha   90.00
_cell.angle_beta   90.00
_cell.angle_gamma   90.00
#
_symmetry.space_group_name_H-M   'P 1'
#
loop_
_entity.id
_entity.type
_entity.pdbx_description
1 polymer ?
#
loop_
_entity_poly.entity_id
_entity_poly.type
_entity_poly.pdbx_seq_one_letter_code
_entity_poly.pdbx_strand_id
1 'polypeptide(L)'
;MFSSKMRGPGSIARRLLLRRLAPQPLRRAFSSAAPARPTPESQQPDQPQPQPQRPPPPPQNIPSTATTTTNPPLIYPSAPSPHHTDLPTFLAHAARTNLDRSSTVYVGTHFEYTVLLALARYGLSLRRVGGVSDCGIDLLGTWSIPIILILTQCKAVQRPGPHLVRELEGAFVGAPAGWRGMSGGVVGLLVTEKHATKGIREALARSRWPMGFVACSREGRVEQFLWNRRAEEEAGLEGLGVGMRYVGSSGGGGQAGGTELVLTWRGKNLPFVGGEKEKTAV
;
A
#
# COMPACT_ATOMS: atom_id res chain seq x y z
N MET A 1 14.52 -46.85 -62.78
CA MET A 1 14.57 -45.98 -63.98
C MET A 1 14.11 -44.59 -63.59
N PHE A 2 15.00 -43.59 -63.80
CA PHE A 2 14.85 -42.12 -63.86
C PHE A 2 13.84 -41.41 -62.93
N SER A 3 14.22 -40.59 -61.93
CA SER A 3 15.12 -39.40 -61.88
C SER A 3 14.55 -38.12 -62.51
N SER A 4 14.26 -37.10 -61.68
CA SER A 4 14.73 -35.69 -61.80
C SER A 4 14.31 -34.92 -60.53
N LYS A 5 15.21 -34.50 -59.62
CA LYS A 5 16.04 -33.25 -59.58
C LYS A 5 15.20 -31.97 -59.75
N MET A 6 15.38 -30.84 -59.05
CA MET A 6 16.30 -30.23 -58.07
C MET A 6 15.55 -28.97 -57.57
N ARG A 7 15.81 -28.32 -56.41
CA ARG A 7 16.97 -27.45 -56.13
C ARG A 7 16.78 -26.86 -54.71
N GLY A 8 17.85 -26.78 -53.91
CA GLY A 8 17.88 -26.24 -52.55
C GLY A 8 18.16 -24.72 -52.47
N PRO A 9 19.00 -24.25 -51.52
CA PRO A 9 18.56 -23.50 -50.33
C PRO A 9 19.05 -22.04 -50.29
N GLY A 10 18.49 -21.22 -49.38
CA GLY A 10 18.93 -19.84 -49.17
C GLY A 10 18.70 -19.35 -47.74
N SER A 11 19.74 -19.42 -46.92
CA SER A 11 19.90 -18.69 -45.65
C SER A 11 20.53 -17.32 -45.96
N ILE A 12 19.97 -16.22 -45.47
CA ILE A 12 20.70 -14.95 -45.29
C ILE A 12 20.30 -14.29 -43.97
N ALA A 13 21.34 -13.83 -43.28
CA ALA A 13 21.40 -13.41 -41.90
C ALA A 13 20.91 -11.97 -41.63
N ARG A 14 20.58 -11.76 -40.35
CA ARG A 14 20.84 -10.59 -39.49
C ARG A 14 21.07 -9.23 -40.16
N ARG A 15 20.26 -8.25 -39.76
CA ARG A 15 20.76 -6.90 -39.42
C ARG A 15 20.07 -6.35 -38.17
N LEU A 16 20.86 -6.28 -37.09
CA LEU A 16 20.66 -5.36 -35.98
C LEU A 16 20.72 -3.92 -36.51
N LEU A 17 19.77 -3.08 -36.10
CA LEU A 17 19.97 -1.63 -36.06
C LEU A 17 20.04 -1.19 -34.59
N LEU A 18 21.26 -1.18 -34.08
CA LEU A 18 21.67 -0.42 -32.90
C LEU A 18 21.58 1.07 -33.24
N ARG A 19 20.60 1.80 -32.67
CA ARG A 19 20.72 3.25 -32.52
C ARG A 19 21.60 3.53 -31.29
N ARG A 20 22.90 3.68 -31.54
CA ARG A 20 23.85 4.29 -30.61
C ARG A 20 23.62 5.81 -30.63
N LEU A 21 23.19 6.36 -29.49
CA LEU A 21 23.37 7.78 -29.20
C LEU A 21 24.81 7.97 -28.73
N ALA A 22 25.58 8.76 -29.48
CA ALA A 22 26.89 9.23 -29.09
C ALA A 22 26.80 10.64 -28.45
N PRO A 23 27.77 11.03 -27.62
CA PRO A 23 27.59 12.01 -26.55
C PRO A 23 27.84 13.45 -27.01
N GLN A 24 27.09 14.40 -26.44
CA GLN A 24 27.40 15.83 -26.52
C GLN A 24 28.32 16.22 -25.34
N PRO A 25 29.40 16.96 -25.60
CA PRO A 25 30.38 17.32 -24.56
C PRO A 25 29.87 18.48 -23.68
N LEU A 26 29.88 18.24 -22.36
CA LEU A 26 29.80 19.28 -21.34
C LEU A 26 31.10 20.12 -21.38
N ARG A 27 31.00 21.34 -21.91
CA ARG A 27 32.04 22.36 -21.74
C ARG A 27 32.03 22.87 -20.31
N ARG A 28 33.12 22.61 -19.58
CA ARG A 28 33.61 23.46 -18.48
C ARG A 28 34.24 24.71 -19.10
N ALA A 29 33.91 25.88 -18.57
CA ALA A 29 34.78 27.05 -18.62
C ALA A 29 34.89 27.63 -17.21
N PHE A 30 36.13 27.79 -16.77
CA PHE A 30 36.55 28.41 -15.53
C PHE A 30 36.65 29.93 -15.69
N SER A 31 36.51 30.61 -14.54
CA SER A 31 37.22 31.83 -14.12
C SER A 31 36.84 33.17 -14.77
N SER A 32 36.41 34.13 -13.94
CA SER A 32 37.29 35.26 -13.56
C SER A 32 36.64 36.13 -12.47
N ALA A 33 37.52 36.76 -11.70
CA ALA A 33 37.35 37.45 -10.43
C ALA A 33 36.67 38.84 -10.50
N ALA A 34 36.31 39.31 -9.31
CA ALA A 34 35.71 40.60 -8.94
C ALA A 34 36.55 41.85 -9.32
N PRO A 35 36.01 43.07 -9.12
CA PRO A 35 36.24 43.78 -7.86
C PRO A 35 35.01 44.51 -7.28
N ALA A 36 35.21 45.06 -6.08
CA ALA A 36 34.21 45.51 -5.12
C ALA A 36 33.98 47.05 -5.08
N ARG A 37 32.88 47.41 -4.37
CA ARG A 37 32.51 48.67 -3.67
C ARG A 37 32.00 49.88 -4.49
N PRO A 38 31.28 50.87 -3.88
CA PRO A 38 30.81 50.99 -2.48
C PRO A 38 29.30 51.32 -2.29
N THR A 39 28.87 51.16 -1.03
CA THR A 39 27.59 51.52 -0.39
C THR A 39 27.34 53.04 -0.31
N PRO A 40 26.06 53.45 -0.24
CA PRO A 40 25.57 54.46 0.71
C PRO A 40 24.35 53.89 1.50
N GLU A 41 24.41 53.82 2.82
CA GLU A 41 24.07 54.89 3.80
C GLU A 41 22.55 54.94 4.15
N SER A 42 22.25 54.23 5.23
CA SER A 42 21.40 54.59 6.38
C SER A 42 20.15 55.44 6.17
N GLN A 43 18.96 54.80 6.29
CA GLN A 43 17.80 55.36 6.99
C GLN A 43 17.06 54.26 7.77
N GLN A 44 17.13 54.32 9.10
CA GLN A 44 16.31 53.57 10.04
C GLN A 44 14.94 54.26 10.17
N PRO A 45 13.81 53.53 10.13
CA PRO A 45 12.55 54.02 10.70
C PRO A 45 12.48 53.71 12.20
N ASP A 46 11.88 54.66 12.92
CA ASP A 46 11.77 54.80 14.36
C ASP A 46 11.34 53.55 15.14
N GLN A 47 12.04 53.30 16.25
CA GLN A 47 11.60 52.38 17.29
C GLN A 47 10.53 53.04 18.18
N PRO A 48 9.37 52.41 18.44
CA PRO A 48 8.44 52.88 19.47
C PRO A 48 8.96 52.56 20.87
N GLN A 49 8.82 53.53 21.78
CA GLN A 49 9.18 53.45 23.20
C GLN A 49 8.53 52.26 23.94
N PRO A 50 9.22 51.64 24.92
CA PRO A 50 8.65 50.55 25.72
C PRO A 50 7.63 51.08 26.75
N GLN A 51 6.41 50.57 26.70
CA GLN A 51 5.39 50.73 27.75
C GLN A 51 5.73 49.86 28.98
N PRO A 52 5.42 50.30 30.20
CA PRO A 52 5.72 49.52 31.42
C PRO A 52 4.90 48.22 31.45
N GLN A 53 5.61 47.10 31.55
CA GLN A 53 5.02 45.75 31.61
C GLN A 53 4.25 45.57 32.92
N ARG A 54 2.98 45.19 32.80
CA ARG A 54 2.13 44.80 33.94
C ARG A 54 2.59 43.40 34.43
N PRO A 55 2.74 43.15 35.74
CA PRO A 55 3.22 41.85 36.22
C PRO A 55 2.24 40.72 35.86
N PRO A 56 2.75 39.50 35.60
CA PRO A 56 1.90 38.36 35.28
C PRO A 56 1.03 37.97 36.48
N PRO A 57 -0.22 37.52 36.25
CA PRO A 57 -1.06 37.02 37.32
C PRO A 57 -0.48 35.72 37.90
N PRO A 58 -0.72 35.43 39.20
CA PRO A 58 -0.20 34.24 39.85
C PRO A 58 -0.79 32.96 39.22
N PRO A 59 -0.06 31.84 39.24
CA PRO A 59 -0.50 30.59 38.63
C PRO A 59 -1.76 30.07 39.35
N GLN A 60 -2.86 29.98 38.60
CA GLN A 60 -4.06 29.30 39.06
C GLN A 60 -3.81 27.79 39.02
N ASN A 61 -3.93 27.13 40.18
CA ASN A 61 -3.94 25.68 40.31
C ASN A 61 -5.12 25.10 39.52
N ILE A 62 -4.86 24.62 38.30
CA ILE A 62 -5.79 23.77 37.56
C ILE A 62 -5.55 22.33 38.05
N PRO A 63 -6.56 21.63 38.59
CA PRO A 63 -6.41 20.23 38.96
C PRO A 63 -6.04 19.44 37.71
N SER A 64 -4.94 18.70 37.76
CA SER A 64 -4.57 17.74 36.71
C SER A 64 -5.59 16.60 36.70
N THR A 65 -6.70 16.79 36.00
CA THR A 65 -7.47 15.67 35.47
C THR A 65 -6.63 15.00 34.41
N ALA A 66 -6.07 13.84 34.75
CA ALA A 66 -5.48 12.92 33.81
C ALA A 66 -6.54 12.56 32.76
N THR A 67 -6.53 13.27 31.63
CA THR A 67 -7.31 12.89 30.45
C THR A 67 -6.72 11.60 29.91
N THR A 68 -7.35 10.48 30.24
CA THR A 68 -7.16 9.23 29.53
C THR A 68 -7.56 9.49 28.08
N THR A 69 -6.60 9.62 27.18
CA THR A 69 -6.84 9.84 25.75
C THR A 69 -7.41 8.58 25.12
N THR A 70 -8.69 8.29 25.37
CA THR A 70 -9.44 7.30 24.59
C THR A 70 -9.63 7.88 23.20
N ASN A 71 -8.90 7.34 22.22
CA ASN A 71 -9.11 7.67 20.81
C ASN A 71 -10.62 7.53 20.49
N PRO A 72 -11.23 8.52 19.81
CA PRO A 72 -12.65 8.44 19.46
C PRO A 72 -12.91 7.20 18.58
N PRO A 73 -14.08 6.55 18.72
CA PRO A 73 -14.41 5.36 17.94
C PRO A 73 -14.39 5.67 16.44
N LEU A 74 -13.82 4.75 15.66
CA LEU A 74 -13.75 4.89 14.19
C LEU A 74 -15.16 4.80 13.59
N ILE A 75 -15.57 5.87 12.91
CA ILE A 75 -16.85 5.92 12.18
C ILE A 75 -16.59 5.41 10.76
N TYR A 76 -17.27 4.33 10.40
CA TYR A 76 -17.20 3.76 9.06
C TYR A 76 -18.44 4.14 8.22
N PRO A 77 -18.30 4.25 6.89
CA PRO A 77 -19.44 4.34 5.99
C PRO A 77 -20.43 3.18 6.16
N SER A 78 -21.68 3.38 5.77
CA SER A 78 -22.70 2.33 5.74
C SER A 78 -22.25 1.14 4.86
N ALA A 79 -22.79 -0.05 5.14
CA ALA A 79 -22.49 -1.22 4.32
C ALA A 79 -22.87 -0.94 2.85
N PRO A 80 -22.03 -1.36 1.88
CA PRO A 80 -22.24 -1.06 0.47
C PRO A 80 -23.40 -1.83 -0.17
N SER A 81 -23.83 -2.93 0.46
CA SER A 81 -24.92 -3.78 -0.02
C SER A 81 -25.75 -4.28 1.16
N PRO A 82 -27.09 -4.28 1.08
CA PRO A 82 -27.95 -4.90 2.08
C PRO A 82 -28.05 -6.43 1.90
N HIS A 83 -27.49 -6.99 0.82
CA HIS A 83 -27.69 -8.40 0.46
C HIS A 83 -26.55 -9.33 0.84
N HIS A 84 -25.35 -8.79 1.05
CA HIS A 84 -24.17 -9.57 1.41
C HIS A 84 -23.20 -8.75 2.24
N THR A 85 -22.56 -9.40 3.20
CA THR A 85 -21.59 -8.79 4.12
C THR A 85 -20.27 -9.55 4.16
N ASP A 86 -20.23 -10.73 3.55
CA ASP A 86 -19.09 -11.64 3.51
C ASP A 86 -19.09 -12.47 2.20
N LEU A 87 -18.03 -13.26 1.99
CA LEU A 87 -17.89 -14.09 0.79
C LEU A 87 -19.04 -15.12 0.66
N PRO A 88 -19.41 -15.89 1.69
CA PRO A 88 -20.52 -16.85 1.58
C PRO A 88 -21.85 -16.21 1.19
N THR A 89 -22.25 -15.11 1.84
CA THR A 89 -23.50 -14.40 1.55
C THR A 89 -23.47 -13.77 0.15
N PHE A 90 -22.31 -13.28 -0.31
CA PHE A 90 -22.14 -12.79 -1.68
C PHE A 90 -22.30 -13.90 -2.71
N LEU A 91 -21.68 -15.07 -2.51
CA LEU A 91 -21.82 -16.22 -3.42
C LEU A 91 -23.27 -16.71 -3.49
N ALA A 92 -23.96 -16.77 -2.35
CA ALA A 92 -25.38 -17.12 -2.28
C ALA A 92 -26.26 -16.09 -3.03
N HIS A 93 -25.97 -14.80 -2.87
CA HIS A 93 -26.64 -13.73 -3.60
C HIS A 93 -26.43 -13.86 -5.11
N ALA A 94 -25.17 -14.00 -5.55
CA ALA A 94 -24.81 -14.13 -6.96
C ALA A 94 -25.48 -15.35 -7.62
N ALA A 95 -25.56 -16.48 -6.90
CA ALA A 95 -26.30 -17.66 -7.37
C ALA A 95 -27.80 -17.38 -7.51
N ARG A 96 -28.43 -16.77 -6.48
CA ARG A 96 -29.87 -16.46 -6.48
C ARG A 96 -30.27 -15.49 -7.59
N THR A 97 -29.42 -14.52 -7.91
CA THR A 97 -29.70 -13.51 -8.94
C THR A 97 -29.14 -13.87 -10.32
N ASN A 98 -28.54 -15.05 -10.48
CA ASN A 98 -27.82 -15.47 -11.69
C ASN A 98 -26.80 -14.42 -12.18
N LEU A 99 -26.05 -13.83 -11.25
CA LEU A 99 -25.01 -12.86 -11.59
C LEU A 99 -23.90 -13.55 -12.40
N ASP A 100 -23.58 -13.00 -13.57
CA ASP A 100 -22.53 -13.55 -14.43
C ASP A 100 -21.16 -13.51 -13.73
N ARG A 101 -20.53 -14.68 -13.63
CA ARG A 101 -19.21 -14.85 -13.00
C ARG A 101 -18.08 -14.20 -13.77
N SER A 102 -18.29 -13.86 -15.05
CA SER A 102 -17.34 -13.13 -15.88
C SER A 102 -17.49 -11.61 -15.78
N SER A 103 -18.59 -11.13 -15.17
CA SER A 103 -18.87 -9.71 -15.03
C SER A 103 -17.85 -9.03 -14.10
N THR A 104 -17.58 -7.75 -14.37
CA THR A 104 -16.67 -6.93 -13.55
C THR A 104 -17.17 -6.80 -12.11
N VAL A 105 -18.49 -6.74 -11.91
CA VAL A 105 -19.11 -6.69 -10.57
C VAL A 105 -18.82 -7.97 -9.79
N TYR A 106 -19.03 -9.15 -10.41
CA TYR A 106 -18.73 -10.41 -9.74
C TYR A 106 -17.25 -10.54 -9.42
N VAL A 107 -16.39 -10.31 -10.41
CA VAL A 107 -14.94 -10.45 -10.27
C VAL A 107 -14.38 -9.50 -9.22
N GLY A 108 -14.79 -8.22 -9.25
CA GLY A 108 -14.37 -7.22 -8.27
C GLY A 108 -14.83 -7.56 -6.86
N THR A 109 -16.14 -7.77 -6.68
CA THR A 109 -16.72 -8.04 -5.35
C THR A 109 -16.18 -9.32 -4.74
N HIS A 110 -16.02 -10.38 -5.54
CA HIS A 110 -15.40 -11.62 -5.09
C HIS A 110 -13.95 -11.37 -4.65
N PHE A 111 -13.17 -10.63 -5.45
CA PHE A 111 -11.77 -10.37 -5.13
C PHE A 111 -11.62 -9.54 -3.85
N GLU A 112 -12.45 -8.52 -3.64
CA GLU A 112 -12.48 -7.73 -2.41
C GLU A 112 -12.74 -8.60 -1.17
N TYR A 113 -13.71 -9.51 -1.23
CA TYR A 113 -13.97 -10.43 -0.12
C TYR A 113 -12.84 -11.45 0.10
N THR A 114 -12.24 -11.96 -0.97
CA THR A 114 -11.04 -12.81 -0.88
C THR A 114 -9.90 -12.08 -0.17
N VAL A 115 -9.63 -10.84 -0.55
CA VAL A 115 -8.58 -10.01 0.06
C VAL A 115 -8.88 -9.72 1.52
N LEU A 116 -10.13 -9.40 1.86
CA LEU A 116 -10.56 -9.19 3.25
C LEU A 116 -10.26 -10.41 4.12
N LEU A 117 -10.62 -11.61 3.67
CA LEU A 117 -10.31 -12.86 4.38
C LEU A 117 -8.81 -13.14 4.46
N ALA A 118 -8.07 -12.88 3.38
CA ALA A 118 -6.63 -13.13 3.34
C ALA A 118 -5.85 -12.21 4.30
N LEU A 119 -6.18 -10.91 4.32
CA LEU A 119 -5.51 -9.93 5.18
C LEU A 119 -5.88 -10.10 6.66
N ALA A 120 -7.05 -10.65 6.98
CA ALA A 120 -7.42 -10.99 8.36
C ALA A 120 -6.42 -11.92 9.02
N ARG A 121 -5.83 -12.85 8.26
CA ARG A 121 -4.79 -13.78 8.76
C ARG A 121 -3.54 -13.04 9.24
N TYR A 122 -3.29 -11.84 8.73
CA TYR A 122 -2.14 -11.00 9.07
C TYR A 122 -2.45 -9.96 10.18
N GLY A 123 -3.62 -10.07 10.83
CA GLY A 123 -4.04 -9.16 11.89
C GLY A 123 -4.71 -7.87 11.40
N LEU A 124 -5.14 -7.83 10.14
CA LEU A 124 -5.93 -6.71 9.62
C LEU A 124 -7.42 -6.96 9.87
N SER A 125 -8.06 -6.09 10.66
CA SER A 125 -9.50 -6.06 10.83
C SER A 125 -10.09 -5.04 9.85
N LEU A 126 -10.59 -5.52 8.71
CA LEU A 126 -11.12 -4.69 7.63
C LEU A 126 -12.60 -4.96 7.40
N ARG A 127 -13.32 -3.93 6.94
CA ARG A 127 -14.68 -4.04 6.40
C ARG A 127 -14.70 -3.60 4.94
N ARG A 128 -15.54 -4.25 4.14
CA ARG A 128 -15.83 -3.82 2.77
C ARG A 128 -16.69 -2.55 2.78
N VAL A 129 -16.27 -1.55 2.04
CA VAL A 129 -17.00 -0.29 1.79
C VAL A 129 -17.14 0.02 0.29
N GLY A 130 -16.46 -0.73 -0.58
CA GLY A 130 -16.45 -0.54 -2.02
C GLY A 130 -17.85 -0.57 -2.65
N GLY A 131 -18.12 0.39 -3.53
CA GLY A 131 -19.45 0.65 -4.08
C GLY A 131 -19.54 1.99 -4.79
N VAL A 132 -20.77 2.45 -5.04
CA VAL A 132 -20.96 3.75 -5.68
C VAL A 132 -20.46 4.86 -4.75
N SER A 133 -19.63 5.76 -5.27
CA SER A 133 -19.10 6.93 -4.54
C SER A 133 -18.15 6.61 -3.38
N ASP A 134 -17.39 5.51 -3.48
CA ASP A 134 -16.42 5.05 -2.48
C ASP A 134 -15.04 5.77 -2.53
N CYS A 135 -14.89 6.78 -3.40
CA CYS A 135 -13.62 7.47 -3.65
C CYS A 135 -12.45 6.53 -4.02
N GLY A 136 -12.74 5.34 -4.54
CA GLY A 136 -11.74 4.31 -4.86
C GLY A 136 -11.27 3.49 -3.66
N ILE A 137 -11.95 3.56 -2.50
CA ILE A 137 -11.63 2.77 -1.33
C ILE A 137 -12.56 1.55 -1.29
N ASP A 138 -11.98 0.36 -1.38
CA ASP A 138 -12.74 -0.88 -1.37
C ASP A 138 -12.90 -1.45 0.05
N LEU A 139 -11.83 -1.40 0.86
CA LEU A 139 -11.83 -1.85 2.25
C LEU A 139 -11.28 -0.78 3.21
N LEU A 140 -11.82 -0.72 4.42
CA LEU A 140 -11.38 0.17 5.49
C LEU A 140 -11.27 -0.58 6.81
N GLY A 141 -10.30 -0.24 7.63
CA GLY A 141 -10.19 -0.84 8.96
C GLY A 141 -8.90 -0.50 9.68
N THR A 142 -8.45 -1.45 10.49
CA THR A 142 -7.22 -1.30 11.28
C THR A 142 -6.31 -2.50 11.12
N TRP A 143 -5.01 -2.28 11.21
CA TRP A 143 -4.03 -3.34 11.40
C TRP A 143 -3.59 -3.34 12.86
N SER A 144 -3.61 -4.48 13.53
CA SER A 144 -3.07 -4.63 14.88
C SER A 144 -1.54 -4.74 14.86
N ILE A 145 -0.87 -3.91 15.67
CA ILE A 145 0.58 -3.87 15.99
C ILE A 145 1.44 -3.07 14.97
N PRO A 146 1.62 -1.75 15.20
CA PRO A 146 0.81 -0.89 16.08
C PRO A 146 -0.60 -0.73 15.51
N ILE A 147 -1.53 -0.10 16.23
CA ILE A 147 -2.87 0.15 15.68
C ILE A 147 -2.74 1.20 14.56
N ILE A 148 -2.80 0.75 13.31
CA ILE A 148 -2.66 1.58 12.11
C ILE A 148 -3.99 1.60 11.38
N LEU A 149 -4.39 2.77 10.89
CA LEU A 149 -5.59 2.89 10.06
C LEU A 149 -5.27 2.46 8.63
N ILE A 150 -6.09 1.58 8.07
CA ILE A 150 -5.88 1.01 6.75
C ILE A 150 -7.01 1.43 5.83
N LEU A 151 -6.66 2.02 4.69
CA LEU A 151 -7.51 2.08 3.51
C LEU A 151 -6.94 1.15 2.45
N THR A 152 -7.79 0.43 1.74
CA THR A 152 -7.37 -0.57 0.77
C THR A 152 -8.12 -0.38 -0.53
N GLN A 153 -7.39 -0.44 -1.64
CA GLN A 153 -7.96 -0.53 -2.97
C GLN A 153 -7.59 -1.89 -3.58
N CYS A 154 -8.60 -2.63 -4.02
CA CYS A 154 -8.52 -3.96 -4.61
C CYS A 154 -8.70 -3.86 -6.12
N LYS A 155 -7.72 -4.35 -6.90
CA LYS A 155 -7.80 -4.37 -8.37
C LYS A 155 -7.50 -5.76 -8.92
N ALA A 156 -8.56 -6.43 -9.38
CA ALA A 156 -8.49 -7.70 -10.10
C ALA A 156 -8.05 -7.47 -11.56
N VAL A 157 -6.77 -7.18 -11.78
CA VAL A 157 -6.20 -6.86 -13.09
C VAL A 157 -5.07 -7.81 -13.47
N GLN A 158 -4.96 -8.15 -14.76
CA GLN A 158 -3.91 -9.04 -15.25
C GLN A 158 -2.54 -8.35 -15.39
N ARG A 159 -2.51 -7.02 -15.55
CA ARG A 159 -1.27 -6.24 -15.73
C ARG A 159 -1.28 -5.00 -14.83
N PRO A 160 -0.91 -5.11 -13.55
CA PRO A 160 -0.86 -3.96 -12.66
C PRO A 160 0.22 -2.97 -13.11
N GLY A 161 -0.15 -1.70 -13.22
CA GLY A 161 0.72 -0.63 -13.71
C GLY A 161 0.77 0.57 -12.75
N PRO A 162 1.77 1.45 -12.90
CA PRO A 162 2.00 2.58 -11.98
C PRO A 162 0.83 3.58 -11.87
N HIS A 163 -0.14 3.56 -12.79
CA HIS A 163 -1.35 4.37 -12.69
C HIS A 163 -2.21 3.99 -11.48
N LEU A 164 -2.24 2.72 -11.07
CA LEU A 164 -3.00 2.26 -9.90
C LEU A 164 -2.49 2.86 -8.60
N VAL A 165 -1.17 3.09 -8.49
CA VAL A 165 -0.60 3.77 -7.33
C VAL A 165 -1.09 5.21 -7.26
N ARG A 166 -1.14 5.91 -8.40
CA ARG A 166 -1.64 7.30 -8.48
C ARG A 166 -3.15 7.40 -8.23
N GLU A 167 -3.91 6.39 -8.66
CA GLU A 167 -5.32 6.26 -8.33
C GLU A 167 -5.49 6.14 -6.80
N LEU A 168 -4.72 5.27 -6.16
CA LEU A 168 -4.72 5.12 -4.70
C LEU A 168 -4.26 6.38 -3.95
N GLU A 169 -3.30 7.15 -4.49
CA GLU A 169 -2.94 8.47 -3.93
C GLU A 169 -4.16 9.40 -3.85
N GLY A 170 -5.05 9.36 -4.85
CA GLY A 170 -6.31 10.11 -4.87
C GLY A 170 -7.31 9.63 -3.80
N ALA A 171 -7.31 8.34 -3.48
CA ALA A 171 -8.23 7.75 -2.51
C ALA A 171 -8.00 8.25 -1.07
N PHE A 172 -6.81 8.76 -0.72
CA PHE A 172 -6.55 9.37 0.60
C PHE A 172 -7.43 10.60 0.88
N VAL A 173 -8.02 11.22 -0.15
CA VAL A 173 -9.01 12.29 0.03
C VAL A 173 -10.33 11.74 0.59
N GLY A 174 -10.68 10.50 0.26
CA GLY A 174 -11.88 9.80 0.73
C GLY A 174 -11.73 9.11 2.08
N ALA A 175 -10.58 9.23 2.75
CA ALA A 175 -10.39 8.65 4.08
C ALA A 175 -11.43 9.23 5.07
N PRO A 176 -12.02 8.42 5.97
CA PRO A 176 -13.05 8.90 6.89
C PRO A 176 -12.59 10.08 7.76
N ALA A 177 -13.54 10.92 8.15
CA ALA A 177 -13.28 12.08 9.00
C ALA A 177 -12.61 11.65 10.32
N GLY A 178 -11.64 12.45 10.78
CA GLY A 178 -10.90 12.18 12.01
C GLY A 178 -9.73 11.22 11.87
N TRP A 179 -9.56 10.51 10.73
CA TRP A 179 -8.39 9.66 10.51
C TRP A 179 -7.08 10.46 10.39
N ARG A 180 -7.19 11.69 9.85
CA ARG A 180 -6.07 12.63 9.80
C ARG A 180 -5.77 13.14 11.21
N GLY A 181 -4.56 12.86 11.70
CA GLY A 181 -4.10 13.30 13.02
C GLY A 181 -4.24 12.27 14.15
N MET A 182 -4.77 11.06 13.88
CA MET A 182 -4.66 9.96 14.85
C MET A 182 -3.21 9.50 14.96
N SER A 183 -2.78 9.14 16.17
CA SER A 183 -1.40 8.79 16.51
C SER A 183 -0.81 7.58 15.76
N GLY A 184 -1.65 6.76 15.12
CA GLY A 184 -1.23 5.57 14.35
C GLY A 184 -1.03 5.79 12.84
N GLY A 185 -1.31 6.99 12.32
CA GLY A 185 -1.24 7.27 10.89
C GLY A 185 -2.23 6.47 10.03
N VAL A 186 -2.27 6.77 8.73
CA VAL A 186 -3.09 6.07 7.74
C VAL A 186 -2.19 5.47 6.67
N VAL A 187 -2.32 4.17 6.41
CA VAL A 187 -1.62 3.48 5.32
C VAL A 187 -2.62 3.07 4.25
N GLY A 188 -2.30 3.39 3.00
CA GLY A 188 -3.02 2.94 1.82
C GLY A 188 -2.43 1.66 1.25
N LEU A 189 -3.23 0.60 1.11
CA LEU A 189 -2.81 -0.67 0.49
C LEU A 189 -3.39 -0.82 -0.91
N LEU A 190 -2.54 -0.98 -1.91
CA LEU A 190 -2.94 -1.45 -3.24
C LEU A 190 -2.84 -2.98 -3.28
N VAL A 191 -3.96 -3.67 -3.48
CA VAL A 191 -4.00 -5.13 -3.55
C VAL A 191 -4.36 -5.57 -4.96
N THR A 192 -3.55 -6.45 -5.55
CA THR A 192 -3.81 -7.00 -6.88
C THR A 192 -3.53 -8.50 -6.92
N GLU A 193 -4.02 -9.19 -7.95
CA GLU A 193 -3.75 -10.63 -8.14
C GLU A 193 -2.30 -10.93 -8.52
N LYS A 194 -1.60 -9.96 -9.10
CA LYS A 194 -0.25 -10.15 -9.66
C LYS A 194 0.79 -9.44 -8.81
N HIS A 195 2.04 -9.86 -8.92
CA HIS A 195 3.13 -9.22 -8.22
C HIS A 195 3.36 -7.80 -8.72
N ALA A 196 3.92 -6.96 -7.87
CA ALA A 196 4.30 -5.60 -8.23
C ALA A 196 5.24 -5.65 -9.44
N THR A 197 4.94 -4.84 -10.46
CA THR A 197 5.89 -4.59 -11.54
C THR A 197 6.98 -3.62 -11.08
N LYS A 198 8.06 -3.48 -11.85
CA LYS A 198 9.07 -2.43 -11.60
C LYS A 198 8.43 -1.04 -11.51
N GLY A 199 7.50 -0.74 -12.42
CA GLY A 199 6.77 0.54 -12.43
C GLY A 199 5.93 0.76 -11.16
N ILE A 200 5.26 -0.27 -10.65
CA ILE A 200 4.54 -0.20 -9.36
C ILE A 200 5.51 0.12 -8.22
N ARG A 201 6.61 -0.63 -8.09
CA ARG A 201 7.60 -0.42 -7.02
C ARG A 201 8.17 1.00 -7.05
N GLU A 202 8.53 1.49 -8.24
CA GLU A 202 9.04 2.84 -8.41
C GLU A 202 8.00 3.93 -8.13
N ALA A 203 6.74 3.72 -8.49
CA ALA A 203 5.66 4.65 -8.17
C ALA A 203 5.40 4.67 -6.64
N LEU A 204 5.34 3.50 -6.01
CA LEU A 204 5.15 3.35 -4.57
C LEU A 204 6.27 4.07 -3.79
N ALA A 205 7.52 3.90 -4.22
CA ALA A 205 8.69 4.54 -3.60
C ALA A 205 8.72 6.07 -3.75
N ARG A 206 8.12 6.62 -4.80
CA ARG A 206 8.05 8.09 -5.03
C ARG A 206 6.84 8.75 -4.39
N SER A 207 5.82 7.97 -4.03
CA SER A 207 4.61 8.52 -3.40
C SER A 207 4.97 9.23 -2.10
N ARG A 208 4.29 10.36 -1.87
CA ARG A 208 4.39 11.10 -0.61
C ARG A 208 3.47 10.55 0.48
N TRP A 209 2.58 9.63 0.12
CA TRP A 209 1.65 9.02 1.07
C TRP A 209 2.25 7.74 1.67
N PRO A 210 1.95 7.41 2.95
CA PRO A 210 2.26 6.11 3.53
C PRO A 210 1.50 4.99 2.80
N MET A 211 2.21 4.15 2.04
CA MET A 211 1.57 3.19 1.15
C MET A 211 2.22 1.82 1.15
N GLY A 212 1.40 0.80 0.92
CA GLY A 212 1.79 -0.58 0.70
C GLY A 212 1.21 -1.19 -0.57
N PHE A 213 1.80 -2.30 -0.97
CA PHE A 213 1.34 -3.14 -2.07
C PHE A 213 1.25 -4.59 -1.60
N VAL A 214 0.17 -5.27 -1.96
CA VAL A 214 -0.03 -6.70 -1.67
C VAL A 214 -0.37 -7.44 -2.96
N ALA A 215 0.33 -8.53 -3.24
CA ALA A 215 -0.11 -9.52 -4.21
C ALA A 215 -0.90 -10.61 -3.48
N CYS A 216 -2.19 -10.75 -3.81
CA CYS A 216 -3.07 -11.74 -3.23
C CYS A 216 -3.71 -12.57 -4.35
N SER A 217 -3.48 -13.87 -4.37
CA SER A 217 -4.04 -14.77 -5.37
C SER A 217 -5.57 -14.86 -5.24
N ARG A 218 -6.24 -15.40 -6.28
CA ARG A 218 -7.70 -15.59 -6.28
C ARG A 218 -8.17 -16.56 -5.19
N GLU A 219 -7.27 -17.43 -4.75
CA GLU A 219 -7.46 -18.40 -3.68
C GLU A 219 -7.17 -17.81 -2.28
N GLY A 220 -6.86 -16.51 -2.19
CA GLY A 220 -6.61 -15.83 -0.92
C GLY A 220 -5.20 -16.06 -0.35
N ARG A 221 -4.23 -16.46 -1.18
CA ARG A 221 -2.83 -16.56 -0.76
C ARG A 221 -2.15 -15.20 -0.94
N VAL A 222 -1.57 -14.66 0.13
CA VAL A 222 -0.69 -13.49 0.02
C VAL A 222 0.70 -13.95 -0.38
N GLU A 223 1.17 -13.45 -1.53
CA GLU A 223 2.42 -13.87 -2.17
C GLU A 223 3.51 -12.79 -2.08
N GLN A 224 3.11 -11.53 -1.92
CA GLN A 224 4.00 -10.40 -1.78
C GLN A 224 3.35 -9.34 -0.90
N PHE A 225 4.13 -8.74 -0.03
CA PHE A 225 3.75 -7.59 0.78
C PHE A 225 4.92 -6.61 0.73
N LEU A 226 4.68 -5.37 0.37
CA LEU A 226 5.67 -4.30 0.26
C LEU A 226 5.09 -3.02 0.85
N TRP A 227 5.94 -2.11 1.29
CA TRP A 227 5.55 -0.75 1.65
C TRP A 227 6.67 0.24 1.34
N ASN A 228 6.33 1.52 1.27
CA ASN A 228 7.30 2.58 1.06
C ASN A 228 7.85 3.11 2.40
N ARG A 229 8.94 3.87 2.28
CA ARG A 229 9.61 4.52 3.40
C ARG A 229 8.67 5.41 4.22
N ARG A 230 7.68 6.07 3.58
CA ARG A 230 6.68 6.89 4.28
C ARG A 230 5.82 6.07 5.24
N ALA A 231 5.48 4.83 4.88
CA ALA A 231 4.75 3.94 5.76
C ALA A 231 5.56 3.52 7.00
N GLU A 232 6.86 3.36 6.86
CA GLU A 232 7.78 3.08 7.97
C GLU A 232 7.90 4.29 8.90
N GLU A 233 8.23 5.45 8.33
CA GLU A 233 8.58 6.66 9.09
C GLU A 233 7.37 7.37 9.71
N GLU A 234 6.22 7.38 9.03
CA GLU A 234 5.09 8.23 9.39
C GLU A 234 3.86 7.46 9.89
N ALA A 235 3.77 6.17 9.58
CA ALA A 235 2.59 5.36 9.90
C ALA A 235 2.89 4.15 10.79
N GLY A 236 4.06 4.13 11.43
CA GLY A 236 4.38 3.15 12.47
C GLY A 236 4.70 1.74 11.97
N LEU A 237 4.98 1.56 10.67
CA LEU A 237 5.51 0.28 10.17
C LEU A 237 7.00 0.07 10.47
N GLU A 238 7.65 0.99 11.18
CA GLU A 238 9.03 0.80 11.63
C GLU A 238 9.18 -0.49 12.44
N GLY A 239 10.07 -1.38 11.97
CA GLY A 239 10.31 -2.68 12.58
C GLY A 239 9.37 -3.78 12.09
N LEU A 240 8.35 -3.47 11.28
CA LEU A 240 7.65 -4.51 10.53
C LEU A 240 8.59 -5.06 9.44
N GLY A 241 8.51 -6.36 9.17
CA GLY A 241 9.28 -7.02 8.11
C GLY A 241 8.47 -8.10 7.42
N VAL A 242 8.96 -8.54 6.27
CA VAL A 242 8.38 -9.63 5.48
C VAL A 242 9.38 -10.78 5.41
N GLY A 243 8.93 -11.98 5.74
CA GLY A 243 9.70 -13.21 5.66
C GLY A 243 8.96 -14.29 4.89
N MET A 244 9.62 -15.43 4.72
CA MET A 244 9.04 -16.63 4.13
C MET A 244 9.22 -17.79 5.13
N ARG A 245 8.16 -18.56 5.34
CA ARG A 245 8.19 -19.81 6.09
C ARG A 245 7.97 -20.98 5.14
N TYR A 246 8.73 -22.06 5.30
CA TYR A 246 8.44 -23.33 4.64
C TYR A 246 7.34 -24.07 5.41
N VAL A 247 6.26 -24.39 4.71
CA VAL A 247 5.20 -25.27 5.20
C VAL A 247 5.53 -26.67 4.71
N GLY A 248 6.13 -27.47 5.60
CA GLY A 248 6.47 -28.86 5.30
C GLY A 248 5.22 -29.72 5.16
N SER A 249 5.22 -30.62 4.18
CA SER A 249 4.21 -31.68 4.04
C SER A 249 4.33 -32.63 5.23
N SER A 250 3.51 -32.43 6.26
CA SER A 250 3.35 -33.43 7.33
C SER A 250 2.61 -34.65 6.76
N GLY A 251 3.36 -35.61 6.24
CA GLY A 251 2.86 -36.89 5.73
C GLY A 251 3.57 -37.32 4.45
N GLY A 252 4.26 -38.47 4.49
CA GLY A 252 5.10 -38.99 3.42
C GLY A 252 4.35 -39.20 2.10
N GLY A 253 4.50 -38.25 1.18
CA GLY A 253 3.92 -38.34 -0.15
C GLY A 253 4.22 -37.12 -0.99
N GLY A 254 5.47 -36.97 -1.46
CA GLY A 254 5.87 -36.31 -2.72
C GLY A 254 5.37 -34.91 -3.09
N GLN A 255 4.58 -34.21 -2.29
CA GLN A 255 4.19 -32.82 -2.56
C GLN A 255 5.29 -31.89 -2.07
N ALA A 256 5.88 -31.15 -3.02
CA ALA A 256 6.84 -30.08 -2.75
C ALA A 256 6.27 -29.13 -1.68
N GLY A 257 6.99 -28.99 -0.57
CA GLY A 257 6.59 -28.09 0.52
C GLY A 257 6.36 -26.68 0.00
N GLY A 258 5.24 -26.08 0.40
CA GLY A 258 4.90 -24.71 0.00
C GLY A 258 5.70 -23.69 0.81
N THR A 259 5.96 -22.51 0.23
CA THR A 259 6.39 -21.33 0.98
C THR A 259 5.18 -20.45 1.30
N GLU A 260 5.18 -19.86 2.49
CA GLU A 260 4.14 -18.97 2.97
C GLU A 260 4.76 -17.65 3.46
N LEU A 261 4.22 -16.53 3.00
CA LEU A 261 4.66 -15.20 3.41
C LEU A 261 4.25 -14.95 4.86
N VAL A 262 5.22 -14.64 5.72
CA VAL A 262 5.01 -14.28 7.13
C VAL A 262 5.40 -12.84 7.36
N LEU A 263 4.74 -12.19 8.31
CA LEU A 263 5.12 -10.85 8.75
C LEU A 263 5.90 -10.95 10.06
N THR A 264 6.85 -10.05 10.25
CA THR A 264 7.66 -9.98 11.47
C THR A 264 7.51 -8.61 12.10
N TRP A 265 7.53 -8.54 13.42
CA TRP A 265 7.56 -7.30 14.17
C TRP A 265 8.81 -7.27 15.05
N ARG A 266 9.68 -6.30 14.80
CA ARG A 266 10.98 -6.14 15.45
C ARG A 266 11.79 -7.44 15.46
N GLY A 267 11.80 -8.11 14.30
CA GLY A 267 12.51 -9.37 14.07
C GLY A 267 11.81 -10.64 14.59
N LYS A 268 10.64 -10.53 15.23
CA LYS A 268 9.86 -11.68 15.70
C LYS A 268 8.71 -11.99 14.76
N ASN A 269 8.49 -13.25 14.40
CA ASN A 269 7.35 -13.64 13.57
C ASN A 269 6.02 -13.26 14.27
N LEU A 270 5.14 -12.61 13.52
CA LEU A 270 3.76 -12.40 13.94
C LEU A 270 2.98 -13.70 13.72
N PRO A 271 2.14 -14.12 14.68
CA PRO A 271 1.29 -15.28 14.49
C PRO A 271 0.25 -15.00 13.40
N PHE A 272 -0.12 -16.04 12.65
CA PHE A 272 -1.30 -15.96 11.81
C PHE A 272 -2.55 -16.04 12.68
N VAL A 273 -3.42 -15.03 12.57
CA VAL A 273 -4.73 -15.07 13.22
C VAL A 273 -5.55 -16.15 12.51
N GLY A 274 -5.90 -17.22 13.24
CA GLY A 274 -6.68 -18.36 12.72
C GLY A 274 -5.87 -19.50 12.10
N GLY A 275 -4.55 -19.56 12.30
CA GLY A 275 -3.66 -20.58 11.72
C GLY A 275 -3.19 -21.70 12.67
N GLU A 276 -3.51 -21.65 13.96
CA GLU A 276 -3.14 -22.72 14.88
C GLU A 276 -4.28 -23.75 14.95
N LYS A 277 -4.08 -24.90 14.30
CA LYS A 277 -4.65 -26.13 14.86
C LYS A 277 -3.97 -26.30 16.21
N GLU A 278 -4.76 -26.07 17.25
CA GLU A 278 -4.51 -26.49 18.62
C GLU A 278 -3.86 -27.87 18.61
N LYS A 279 -2.57 -27.94 18.95
CA LYS A 279 -1.97 -29.20 19.35
C LYS A 279 -2.57 -29.50 20.72
N THR A 280 -3.72 -30.18 20.73
CA THR A 280 -4.21 -30.84 21.94
C THR A 280 -3.16 -31.86 22.33
N ALA A 281 -2.34 -31.50 23.32
CA ALA A 281 -1.58 -32.44 24.11
C ALA A 281 -2.48 -32.91 25.24
N VAL A 282 -3.04 -34.12 25.13
CA VAL A 282 -3.20 -35.11 26.20
C VAL A 282 -3.16 -36.49 25.55
#